data_AF-A0A1E7YZ39-F1
#
_entry.id   AF-A0A1E7YZ39-F1
#
_cell.length_a   1.000
_cell.length_b   1.000
_cell.length_c   1.000
_cell.angle_alpha   90.00
_cell.angle_beta   90.00
_cell.angle_gamma   90.00
#
_symmetry.space_group_name_H-M   'P 1'
#
loop_
_entity.id
_entity.type
_entity.pdbx_description
1 polymer ?
#
loop_
_entity_poly.entity_id
_entity_poly.type
_entity_poly.pdbx_seq_one_letter_code
_entity_poly.pdbx_strand_id
1 'polypeptide(L)'
;MFRKRRAQKIFRQQINFDSFKNGNLHFKPYEAALAAAFYRVRVHNDRPFAQQLFDKLNLSCLESKDGFPVFAPVMDEVKAVLTGAQEDNERLAFQVWVKGYRSTRTCLYALLDADLSLPPAQFRWLKGLDRPLWMALSSVGRGKQFVEGAGIIAFSQTETWLKTEAHKTPAYQALAATVRAEANGLERELAATGETQCPVFKLPKWQVLLYDALARHLILQP
;
A
#
# COMPACT_ATOMS: atom_id res chain seq x y z
N MET A 1 -28.16 -1.52 8.73
CA MET A 1 -27.73 -1.10 7.38
C MET A 1 -26.31 -0.54 7.46
N PHE A 2 -25.39 -1.10 6.69
CA PHE A 2 -23.99 -0.69 6.65
C PHE A 2 -23.80 0.74 6.09
N ARG A 3 -23.04 1.58 6.81
CA ARG A 3 -22.82 2.99 6.43
C ARG A 3 -21.59 3.13 5.53
N LYS A 4 -21.70 2.79 4.24
CA LYS A 4 -20.60 2.81 3.26
C LYS A 4 -19.75 4.08 3.28
N ARG A 5 -20.39 5.25 3.26
CA ARG A 5 -19.66 6.54 3.26
C ARG A 5 -18.81 6.72 4.52
N ARG A 6 -19.28 6.24 5.67
CA ARG A 6 -18.53 6.29 6.93
C ARG A 6 -17.37 5.29 6.92
N ALA A 7 -17.57 4.08 6.40
CA ALA A 7 -16.50 3.11 6.23
C ALA A 7 -15.39 3.65 5.31
N GLN A 8 -15.75 4.24 4.17
CA GLN A 8 -14.80 4.90 3.27
C GLN A 8 -14.01 6.02 3.97
N LYS A 9 -14.68 6.83 4.81
CA LYS A 9 -13.99 7.86 5.61
C LYS A 9 -12.95 7.24 6.55
N ILE A 10 -13.30 6.14 7.24
CA ILE A 10 -12.39 5.43 8.15
C ILE A 10 -11.21 4.83 7.39
N PHE A 11 -11.45 4.14 6.27
CA PHE A 11 -10.37 3.60 5.44
C PHE A 11 -9.44 4.68 4.91
N ARG A 12 -9.97 5.85 4.53
CA ARG A 12 -9.12 6.99 4.12
C ARG A 12 -8.23 7.52 5.24
N GLN A 13 -8.66 7.45 6.49
CA GLN A 13 -7.83 7.86 7.64
C GLN A 13 -6.61 6.93 7.82
N GLN A 14 -6.69 5.67 7.38
CA GLN A 14 -5.57 4.72 7.46
C GLN A 14 -4.43 5.08 6.49
N ILE A 15 -4.71 5.83 5.41
CA ILE A 15 -3.73 6.11 4.34
C ILE A 15 -2.63 7.07 4.81
N ASN A 16 -2.91 7.99 5.73
CA ASN A 16 -1.97 9.07 6.14
C ASN A 16 -1.50 9.96 4.96
N PHE A 17 -2.38 10.83 4.47
CA PHE A 17 -2.06 11.79 3.40
C PHE A 17 -1.12 12.92 3.84
N ASP A 18 -0.89 13.10 5.14
CA ASP A 18 -0.01 14.16 5.67
C ASP A 18 1.45 13.97 5.27
N SER A 19 1.81 12.75 4.83
CA SER A 19 3.12 12.44 4.26
C SER A 19 3.35 13.08 2.89
N PHE A 20 2.31 13.49 2.16
CA PHE A 20 2.43 14.11 0.85
C PHE A 20 2.35 15.64 0.94
N LYS A 21 3.48 16.34 0.71
CA LYS A 21 3.57 17.81 0.79
C LYS A 21 4.37 18.35 -0.39
N ASN A 22 3.88 19.45 -0.99
CA ASN A 22 4.55 20.14 -2.11
C ASN A 22 4.90 19.20 -3.28
N GLY A 23 4.01 18.25 -3.58
CA GLY A 23 4.21 17.30 -4.68
C GLY A 23 5.12 16.11 -4.37
N ASN A 24 5.67 16.00 -3.15
CA ASN A 24 6.63 14.98 -2.77
C ASN A 24 6.20 14.21 -1.51
N LEU A 25 6.65 12.96 -1.38
CA LEU A 25 6.50 12.18 -0.15
C LEU A 25 7.61 12.51 0.85
N HIS A 26 7.21 12.71 2.11
CA HIS A 26 8.08 12.97 3.24
C HIS A 26 8.02 11.77 4.18
N PHE A 27 9.10 10.99 4.18
CA PHE A 27 9.20 9.77 4.97
C PHE A 27 9.63 10.08 6.40
N LYS A 28 8.95 9.49 7.38
CA LYS A 28 9.48 9.39 8.75
C LYS A 28 10.69 8.45 8.78
N PRO A 29 11.55 8.50 9.81
CA PRO A 29 12.75 7.66 9.88
C PRO A 29 12.48 6.17 9.67
N TYR A 30 11.44 5.63 10.30
CA TYR A 30 11.06 4.23 10.14
C TYR A 30 10.52 3.89 8.75
N GLU A 31 9.81 4.82 8.11
CA GLU A 31 9.30 4.65 6.74
C GLU A 31 10.44 4.70 5.73
N ALA A 32 11.43 5.58 5.95
CA ALA A 32 12.62 5.69 5.11
C ALA A 32 13.47 4.42 5.18
N ALA A 33 13.69 3.87 6.38
CA ALA A 33 14.42 2.61 6.56
C ALA A 33 13.73 1.44 5.84
N LEU A 34 12.41 1.32 5.97
CA LEU A 34 11.63 0.32 5.21
C LEU A 34 11.71 0.55 3.71
N ALA A 35 11.60 1.80 3.25
CA ALA A 35 11.69 2.13 1.83
C ALA A 35 13.04 1.73 1.24
N ALA A 36 14.14 2.02 1.93
CA ALA A 36 15.49 1.66 1.50
C ALA A 36 15.67 0.13 1.42
N ALA A 37 15.24 -0.60 2.46
CA ALA A 37 15.29 -2.06 2.47
C ALA A 37 14.48 -2.67 1.30
N PHE A 38 13.21 -2.27 1.16
CA PHE A 38 12.32 -2.83 0.15
C PHE A 38 12.79 -2.49 -1.27
N TYR A 39 13.27 -1.25 -1.47
CA TYR A 39 13.79 -0.81 -2.75
C TYR A 39 15.06 -1.58 -3.14
N ARG A 40 16.03 -1.73 -2.23
CA ARG A 40 17.28 -2.47 -2.52
C ARG A 40 17.03 -3.92 -2.87
N VAL A 41 16.15 -4.58 -2.15
CA VAL A 41 15.78 -5.97 -2.45
C VAL A 41 15.07 -6.04 -3.81
N ARG A 42 14.09 -5.18 -4.05
CA ARG A 42 13.34 -5.19 -5.31
C ARG A 42 14.20 -4.91 -6.55
N VAL A 43 15.10 -3.93 -6.47
CA VAL A 43 15.84 -3.44 -7.65
C VAL A 43 17.16 -4.17 -7.84
N HIS A 44 17.85 -4.52 -6.75
CA HIS A 44 19.19 -5.10 -6.80
C HIS A 44 19.24 -6.56 -6.31
N ASN A 45 18.11 -7.13 -5.89
CA ASN A 45 18.06 -8.42 -5.19
C ASN A 45 19.00 -8.46 -3.97
N ASP A 46 19.26 -7.30 -3.36
CA ASP A 46 20.21 -7.12 -2.27
C ASP A 46 19.55 -7.40 -0.91
N ARG A 47 19.26 -8.69 -0.69
CA ARG A 47 18.76 -9.21 0.59
C ARG A 47 19.75 -9.02 1.75
N PRO A 48 21.08 -9.20 1.56
CA PRO A 48 22.05 -8.96 2.62
C PRO A 48 21.97 -7.55 3.20
N PHE A 49 21.81 -6.52 2.36
CA PHE A 49 21.63 -5.14 2.83
C PHE A 49 20.40 -4.99 3.72
N ALA A 50 19.23 -5.47 3.28
CA ALA A 50 18.01 -5.37 4.07
C ALA A 50 18.12 -6.12 5.40
N GLN A 51 18.75 -7.31 5.39
CA GLN A 51 18.99 -8.08 6.61
C GLN A 51 19.89 -7.32 7.59
N GLN A 52 21.02 -6.80 7.13
CA GLN A 52 21.94 -6.02 7.98
C GLN A 52 21.28 -4.76 8.55
N LEU A 53 20.52 -4.04 7.72
CA LEU A 53 19.77 -2.85 8.16
C LEU A 53 18.76 -3.20 9.26
N PHE A 54 17.96 -4.26 9.06
CA PHE A 54 17.01 -4.69 10.07
C PHE A 54 17.67 -5.26 11.33
N ASP A 55 18.79 -5.96 11.21
CA ASP A 55 19.53 -6.48 12.36
C ASP A 55 20.06 -5.34 13.24
N LYS A 56 20.65 -4.28 12.64
CA LYS A 56 21.06 -3.07 13.38
C LYS A 56 19.88 -2.44 14.12
N LEU A 57 18.74 -2.29 13.43
CA LEU A 57 17.52 -1.71 14.03
C LEU A 57 16.96 -2.60 15.15
N ASN A 58 16.91 -3.91 14.95
CA ASN A 58 16.40 -4.86 15.93
C ASN A 58 17.29 -4.92 17.18
N LEU A 59 18.62 -4.91 17.01
CA LEU A 59 19.56 -4.85 18.13
C LEU A 59 19.44 -3.54 18.90
N SER A 60 19.27 -2.41 18.22
CA SER A 60 19.08 -1.10 18.87
C SER A 60 17.84 -1.02 19.76
N CYS A 61 16.84 -1.91 19.55
CA CYS A 61 15.68 -1.98 20.42
C CYS A 61 16.05 -2.37 21.86
N LEU A 62 17.12 -3.16 22.05
CA LEU A 62 17.62 -3.59 23.37
C LEU A 62 18.26 -2.44 24.16
N GLU A 63 18.77 -1.43 23.45
CA GLU A 63 19.43 -0.26 24.02
C GLU A 63 18.44 0.86 24.33
N SER A 64 17.31 0.89 23.62
CA SER A 64 16.26 1.89 23.80
C SER A 64 15.44 1.67 25.07
N LYS A 65 15.08 2.76 25.76
CA LYS A 65 14.21 2.68 26.95
C LYS A 65 12.78 2.21 26.61
N ASP A 66 12.29 2.57 25.43
CA ASP A 66 10.90 2.34 25.02
C ASP A 66 10.73 1.02 24.23
N GLY A 67 11.82 0.28 24.00
CA GLY A 67 11.82 -0.97 23.23
C GLY A 67 11.63 -0.78 21.72
N PHE A 68 11.91 0.41 21.19
CA PHE A 68 11.80 0.76 19.77
C PHE A 68 13.17 1.05 19.14
N PRO A 69 13.32 0.85 17.81
CA PRO A 69 14.60 1.06 17.17
C PRO A 69 15.09 2.50 17.27
N VAL A 70 16.41 2.64 17.43
CA VAL A 70 17.12 3.90 17.27
C VAL A 70 17.52 4.04 15.81
N PHE A 71 16.87 4.94 15.08
CA PHE A 71 17.07 5.08 13.63
C PHE A 71 18.31 5.88 13.25
N ALA A 72 18.78 6.80 14.11
CA ALA A 72 19.86 7.74 13.78
C ALA A 72 21.13 7.08 13.20
N PRO A 73 21.64 5.94 13.74
CA PRO A 73 22.85 5.29 13.23
C PRO A 73 22.75 4.75 11.80
N VAL A 74 21.53 4.49 11.30
CA VAL A 74 21.30 3.94 9.96
C VAL A 74 20.81 5.00 8.97
N MET A 75 20.57 6.24 9.41
CA MET A 75 19.94 7.23 8.53
C MET A 75 20.85 7.69 7.40
N ASP A 76 22.16 7.69 7.57
CA ASP A 76 23.10 8.08 6.52
C ASP A 76 23.12 7.05 5.38
N GLU A 77 23.19 5.75 5.71
CA GLU A 77 23.10 4.67 4.72
C GLU A 77 21.73 4.63 4.03
N VAL A 78 20.64 4.81 4.80
CA VAL A 78 19.27 4.90 4.25
C VAL A 78 19.15 6.08 3.29
N LYS A 79 19.67 7.25 3.67
CA LYS A 79 19.63 8.45 2.83
C LYS A 79 20.40 8.21 1.54
N ALA A 80 21.60 7.62 1.62
CA ALA A 80 22.41 7.32 0.44
C ALA A 80 21.64 6.48 -0.59
N VAL A 81 20.91 5.44 -0.14
CA VAL A 81 20.04 4.62 -0.99
C VAL A 81 18.90 5.44 -1.61
N LEU A 82 18.15 6.17 -0.78
CA LEU A 82 16.95 6.90 -1.26
C LEU A 82 17.27 8.11 -2.15
N THR A 83 18.49 8.67 -2.03
CA THR A 83 18.97 9.75 -2.90
C THR A 83 19.79 9.24 -4.08
N GLY A 84 20.04 7.93 -4.19
CA GLY A 84 20.89 7.33 -5.22
C GLY A 84 22.30 7.93 -5.23
N ALA A 85 22.87 8.19 -4.06
CA ALA A 85 24.21 8.78 -3.95
C ALA A 85 25.33 7.80 -4.37
N GLN A 86 24.99 6.54 -4.63
CA GLN A 86 25.93 5.50 -5.06
C GLN A 86 25.91 5.28 -6.59
N GLU A 87 24.80 5.55 -7.29
CA GLU A 87 24.70 5.39 -8.75
C GLU A 87 23.66 6.37 -9.36
N ASP A 88 24.03 7.13 -10.40
CA ASP A 88 23.19 8.19 -10.99
C ASP A 88 21.84 7.68 -11.55
N ASN A 89 21.81 6.45 -12.07
CA ASN A 89 20.60 5.82 -12.60
C ASN A 89 19.61 5.39 -11.50
N GLU A 90 20.10 5.09 -10.29
CA GLU A 90 19.27 4.63 -9.16
C GLU A 90 18.46 5.76 -8.55
N ARG A 91 19.05 6.97 -8.45
CA ARG A 91 18.35 8.15 -7.93
C ARG A 91 17.07 8.40 -8.71
N LEU A 92 17.14 8.28 -10.03
CA LEU A 92 16.00 8.54 -10.89
C LEU A 92 14.92 7.46 -10.70
N ALA A 93 15.32 6.19 -10.55
CA ALA A 93 14.40 5.07 -10.42
C ALA A 93 13.54 5.13 -9.13
N PHE A 94 14.15 5.38 -7.96
CA PHE A 94 13.38 5.52 -6.71
C PHE A 94 12.45 6.74 -6.75
N GLN A 95 12.93 7.88 -7.25
CA GLN A 95 12.12 9.10 -7.34
C GLN A 95 10.96 8.95 -8.34
N VAL A 96 11.16 8.26 -9.46
CA VAL A 96 10.10 7.92 -10.41
C VAL A 96 9.06 7.00 -9.77
N TRP A 97 9.49 6.03 -8.97
CA TRP A 97 8.56 5.18 -8.23
C TRP A 97 7.66 5.98 -7.29
N VAL A 98 8.29 6.80 -6.43
CA VAL A 98 7.63 7.61 -5.39
C VAL A 98 6.59 8.59 -5.96
N LYS A 99 6.87 9.19 -7.13
CA LYS A 99 5.94 10.13 -7.79
C LYS A 99 4.55 9.54 -8.08
N GLY A 100 4.43 8.22 -8.14
CA GLY A 100 3.16 7.54 -8.39
C GLY A 100 2.25 7.37 -7.18
N TYR A 101 2.68 7.78 -5.97
CA TYR A 101 1.94 7.51 -4.73
C TYR A 101 1.67 8.79 -3.94
N ARG A 102 0.52 8.84 -3.26
CA ARG A 102 0.04 9.98 -2.44
C ARG A 102 0.20 9.75 -0.95
N SER A 103 0.79 8.64 -0.55
CA SER A 103 1.19 8.38 0.83
C SER A 103 2.45 7.51 0.90
N THR A 104 3.27 7.75 1.91
CA THR A 104 4.38 6.86 2.28
C THR A 104 3.90 5.44 2.55
N ARG A 105 2.75 5.28 3.22
CA ARG A 105 2.18 3.96 3.54
C ARG A 105 1.78 3.18 2.29
N THR A 106 1.17 3.85 1.31
CA THR A 106 0.74 3.21 0.06
C THR A 106 1.93 2.90 -0.86
N CYS A 107 2.92 3.79 -0.89
CA CYS A 107 4.20 3.55 -1.56
C CYS A 107 4.95 2.34 -0.97
N LEU A 108 5.04 2.25 0.36
CA LEU A 108 5.70 1.12 1.06
C LEU A 108 4.96 -0.19 0.82
N TYR A 109 3.63 -0.19 0.88
CA TYR A 109 2.84 -1.37 0.55
C TYR A 109 3.16 -1.85 -0.87
N ALA A 110 3.12 -0.95 -1.86
CA ALA A 110 3.38 -1.34 -3.24
C ALA A 110 4.82 -1.81 -3.49
N LEU A 111 5.81 -1.28 -2.77
CA LEU A 111 7.19 -1.76 -2.88
C LEU A 111 7.30 -3.22 -2.42
N LEU A 112 6.71 -3.54 -1.27
CA LEU A 112 6.73 -4.89 -0.71
C LEU A 112 5.82 -5.86 -1.48
N ASP A 113 4.64 -5.41 -1.92
CA ASP A 113 3.70 -6.25 -2.69
C ASP A 113 4.27 -6.69 -4.04
N ALA A 114 5.12 -5.84 -4.62
CA ALA A 114 5.79 -6.14 -5.86
C ALA A 114 7.02 -7.06 -5.69
N ASP A 115 7.52 -7.29 -4.47
CA ASP A 115 8.54 -8.29 -4.13
C ASP A 115 8.37 -8.80 -2.68
N LEU A 116 7.82 -10.01 -2.57
CA LEU A 116 7.42 -10.67 -1.32
C LEU A 116 8.58 -11.29 -0.53
N SER A 117 9.83 -11.01 -0.89
CA SER A 117 11.00 -11.69 -0.34
C SER A 117 11.33 -11.34 1.12
N LEU A 118 10.80 -10.24 1.64
CA LEU A 118 11.04 -9.79 3.01
C LEU A 118 9.87 -10.14 3.96
N PRO A 119 10.04 -11.07 4.91
CA PRO A 119 8.99 -11.41 5.84
C PRO A 119 8.77 -10.29 6.87
N PRO A 120 7.51 -9.96 7.23
CA PRO A 120 7.19 -8.93 8.23
C PRO A 120 7.84 -9.13 9.60
N ALA A 121 8.28 -10.36 9.93
CA ALA A 121 8.98 -10.66 11.17
C ALA A 121 10.28 -9.83 11.35
N GLN A 122 10.95 -9.43 10.26
CA GLN A 122 12.20 -8.67 10.32
C GLN A 122 12.03 -7.24 10.83
N PHE A 123 10.83 -6.68 10.76
CA PHE A 123 10.51 -5.31 11.20
C PHE A 123 9.34 -5.31 12.20
N ARG A 124 9.33 -6.28 13.13
CA ARG A 124 8.25 -6.52 14.10
C ARG A 124 7.91 -5.31 14.98
N TRP A 125 8.90 -4.47 15.26
CA TRP A 125 8.78 -3.21 16.00
C TRP A 125 7.77 -2.25 15.38
N LEU A 126 7.53 -2.34 14.06
CA LEU A 126 6.59 -1.48 13.35
C LEU A 126 5.16 -1.60 13.88
N LYS A 127 4.77 -2.75 14.44
CA LYS A 127 3.43 -2.92 15.05
C LYS A 127 3.14 -1.88 16.14
N GLY A 128 4.16 -1.49 16.91
CA GLY A 128 4.01 -0.49 17.97
C GLY A 128 4.15 0.95 17.47
N LEU A 129 4.91 1.19 16.40
CA LEU A 129 5.11 2.53 15.82
C LEU A 129 3.96 2.96 14.90
N ASP A 130 3.51 2.06 14.02
CA ASP A 130 2.49 2.35 13.02
C ASP A 130 1.63 1.10 12.77
N ARG A 131 0.57 0.99 13.58
CA ARG A 131 -0.35 -0.15 13.56
C ARG A 131 -1.04 -0.37 12.20
N PRO A 132 -1.63 0.66 11.55
CA PRO A 132 -2.22 0.49 10.21
C PRO A 132 -1.20 0.03 9.17
N LEU A 133 0.00 0.63 9.14
CA LEU A 133 1.04 0.24 8.19
C LEU A 133 1.53 -1.20 8.43
N TRP A 134 1.76 -1.58 9.70
CA TRP A 134 2.10 -2.96 10.05
C TRP A 134 1.06 -3.96 9.54
N MET A 135 -0.23 -3.64 9.69
CA MET A 135 -1.32 -4.51 9.26
C MET A 135 -1.42 -4.60 7.74
N ALA A 136 -1.16 -3.49 7.03
CA ALA A 136 -1.06 -3.49 5.58
C ALA A 136 0.10 -4.37 5.09
N LEU A 137 1.32 -4.14 5.58
CA LEU A 137 2.51 -4.91 5.18
C LEU A 137 2.41 -6.40 5.58
N SER A 138 1.79 -6.70 6.73
CA SER A 138 1.56 -8.09 7.14
C SER A 138 0.53 -8.82 6.28
N SER A 139 -0.33 -8.08 5.57
CA SER A 139 -1.38 -8.63 4.69
C SER A 139 -0.89 -8.84 3.25
N VAL A 140 0.31 -8.38 2.92
CA VAL A 140 0.90 -8.54 1.60
C VAL A 140 0.97 -10.03 1.23
N GLY A 141 0.60 -10.36 -0.02
CA GLY A 141 0.56 -11.74 -0.52
C GLY A 141 -0.55 -12.63 0.07
N ARG A 142 -1.42 -12.09 0.94
CA ARG A 142 -2.55 -12.85 1.51
C ARG A 142 -3.83 -12.62 0.73
N GLY A 143 -4.65 -13.68 0.59
CA GLY A 143 -5.99 -13.57 -0.01
C GLY A 143 -7.01 -12.84 0.86
N LYS A 144 -6.83 -12.83 2.19
CA LYS A 144 -7.61 -12.02 3.13
C LYS A 144 -6.71 -11.03 3.86
N GLN A 145 -7.21 -9.82 4.02
CA GLN A 145 -6.47 -8.69 4.58
C GLN A 145 -7.06 -8.28 5.91
N PHE A 146 -6.27 -7.62 6.75
CA PHE A 146 -6.78 -7.06 7.99
C PHE A 146 -7.46 -5.71 7.77
N VAL A 147 -8.66 -5.54 8.31
CA VAL A 147 -9.46 -4.31 8.18
C VAL A 147 -8.75 -3.05 8.70
N GLU A 148 -7.82 -3.19 9.65
CA GLU A 148 -7.03 -2.09 10.21
C GLU A 148 -6.04 -1.46 9.21
N GLY A 149 -5.64 -2.20 8.17
CA GLY A 149 -4.74 -1.73 7.10
C GLY A 149 -5.38 -1.72 5.71
N ALA A 150 -6.59 -2.25 5.55
CA ALA A 150 -7.26 -2.44 4.26
C ALA A 150 -7.37 -1.15 3.41
N GLY A 151 -7.58 0.00 4.04
CA GLY A 151 -7.63 1.29 3.34
C GLY A 151 -6.32 1.67 2.67
N ILE A 152 -5.17 1.32 3.27
CA ILE A 152 -3.85 1.51 2.66
C ILE A 152 -3.72 0.59 1.45
N ILE A 153 -4.10 -0.67 1.62
CA ILE A 153 -3.94 -1.70 0.59
C ILE A 153 -4.73 -1.35 -0.67
N ALA A 154 -6.03 -1.10 -0.54
CA ALA A 154 -6.86 -0.80 -1.71
C ALA A 154 -6.51 0.51 -2.39
N PHE A 155 -6.10 1.51 -1.62
CA PHE A 155 -5.64 2.76 -2.21
C PHE A 155 -4.34 2.54 -2.99
N SER A 156 -3.37 1.83 -2.39
CA SER A 156 -2.11 1.46 -3.03
C SER A 156 -2.33 0.66 -4.31
N GLN A 157 -3.17 -0.38 -4.26
CA GLN A 157 -3.52 -1.19 -5.43
C GLN A 157 -4.19 -0.36 -6.54
N THR A 158 -5.03 0.61 -6.17
CA THR A 158 -5.63 1.52 -7.16
C THR A 158 -4.57 2.45 -7.77
N GLU A 159 -3.66 2.99 -6.96
CA GLU A 159 -2.52 3.80 -7.46
C GLU A 159 -1.65 2.99 -8.41
N THR A 160 -1.32 1.75 -8.06
CA THR A 160 -0.53 0.85 -8.92
C THR A 160 -1.28 0.49 -10.21
N TRP A 161 -2.57 0.20 -10.14
CA TRP A 161 -3.41 -0.12 -11.30
C TRP A 161 -3.52 1.05 -12.29
N LEU A 162 -3.67 2.28 -11.79
CA LEU A 162 -3.72 3.50 -12.61
C LEU A 162 -2.39 3.78 -13.34
N LYS A 163 -1.27 3.24 -12.86
CA LYS A 163 0.05 3.41 -13.49
C LYS A 163 0.32 2.44 -14.64
N THR A 164 -0.44 1.35 -14.76
CA THR A 164 -0.27 0.37 -15.84
C THR A 164 -0.52 1.01 -17.20
N GLU A 165 0.25 0.64 -18.24
CA GLU A 165 0.17 1.26 -19.58
C GLU A 165 -1.26 1.31 -20.14
N ALA A 166 -2.04 0.25 -19.93
CA ALA A 166 -3.44 0.17 -20.35
C ALA A 166 -4.35 1.27 -19.76
N HIS A 167 -3.95 1.88 -18.63
CA HIS A 167 -4.70 2.89 -17.90
C HIS A 167 -4.07 4.29 -17.98
N LYS A 168 -3.13 4.51 -18.90
CA LYS A 168 -2.56 5.85 -19.15
C LYS A 168 -3.41 6.72 -20.07
N THR A 169 -4.58 6.25 -20.52
CA THR A 169 -5.48 7.08 -21.32
C THR A 169 -6.02 8.26 -20.50
N PRO A 170 -6.35 9.41 -21.13
CA PRO A 170 -6.85 10.59 -20.41
C PRO A 170 -8.08 10.31 -19.52
N ALA A 171 -8.93 9.35 -19.92
CA ALA A 171 -10.10 8.96 -19.15
C ALA A 171 -9.75 8.32 -17.80
N TYR A 172 -8.74 7.45 -17.76
CA TYR A 172 -8.29 6.80 -16.52
C TYR A 172 -7.42 7.72 -15.67
N GLN A 173 -6.62 8.60 -16.28
CA GLN A 173 -5.82 9.59 -15.54
C GLN A 173 -6.67 10.61 -14.78
N ALA A 174 -7.92 10.84 -15.20
CA ALA A 174 -8.87 11.66 -14.47
C ALA A 174 -9.45 10.98 -13.21
N LEU A 175 -9.26 9.66 -13.04
CA LEU A 175 -9.75 8.93 -11.89
C LEU A 175 -8.84 9.13 -10.67
N ALA A 176 -9.47 9.40 -9.53
CA ALA A 176 -8.77 9.42 -8.26
C ALA A 176 -8.69 8.00 -7.65
N ALA A 177 -7.53 7.65 -7.09
CA ALA A 177 -7.37 6.46 -6.29
C ALA A 177 -8.40 6.41 -5.14
N THR A 178 -8.86 5.20 -4.79
CA THR A 178 -10.08 5.02 -4.01
C THR A 178 -10.03 3.82 -3.07
N VAL A 179 -10.85 3.85 -2.03
CA VAL A 179 -11.05 2.75 -1.06
C VAL A 179 -12.45 2.13 -1.19
N ARG A 180 -13.15 2.41 -2.29
CA ARG A 180 -14.54 1.94 -2.51
C ARG A 180 -14.64 0.42 -2.55
N ALA A 181 -13.65 -0.25 -3.13
CA ALA A 181 -13.59 -1.71 -3.20
C ALA A 181 -13.65 -2.31 -1.79
N GLU A 182 -12.86 -1.79 -0.84
CA GLU A 182 -12.86 -2.25 0.55
C GLU A 182 -14.17 -2.02 1.27
N ALA A 183 -14.77 -0.84 1.10
CA ALA A 183 -16.07 -0.57 1.72
C ALA A 183 -17.16 -1.53 1.20
N ASN A 184 -17.08 -1.94 -0.07
CA ASN A 184 -17.99 -2.94 -0.62
C ASN A 184 -17.63 -4.36 -0.15
N GLY A 185 -16.34 -4.69 -0.05
CA GLY A 185 -15.87 -5.97 0.47
C GLY A 185 -16.31 -6.19 1.92
N LEU A 186 -16.09 -5.20 2.79
CA LEU A 186 -16.52 -5.25 4.19
C LEU A 186 -18.04 -5.39 4.33
N GLU A 187 -18.83 -4.68 3.52
CA GLU A 187 -20.29 -4.85 3.53
C GLU A 187 -20.69 -6.28 3.17
N ARG A 188 -20.05 -6.89 2.16
CA ARG A 188 -20.32 -8.27 1.74
C ARG A 188 -19.96 -9.27 2.83
N GLU A 189 -18.81 -9.09 3.49
CA GLU A 189 -18.42 -9.96 4.61
C GLU A 189 -19.41 -9.85 5.78
N LEU A 190 -19.77 -8.63 6.19
CA LEU A 190 -20.77 -8.41 7.24
C LEU A 190 -22.14 -8.97 6.86
N ALA A 191 -22.50 -8.96 5.57
CA ALA A 191 -23.75 -9.54 5.12
C ALA A 191 -23.72 -11.07 5.16
N ALA A 192 -22.58 -11.68 4.82
CA ALA A 192 -22.39 -13.12 4.90
C ALA A 192 -22.48 -13.64 6.35
N THR A 193 -22.09 -12.83 7.34
CA THR A 193 -22.21 -13.17 8.77
C THR A 193 -23.56 -12.77 9.38
N GLY A 194 -24.47 -12.17 8.61
CA GLY A 194 -25.79 -11.71 9.09
C GLY A 194 -25.76 -10.39 9.90
N GLU A 195 -24.60 -9.74 10.02
CA GLU A 195 -24.41 -8.48 10.76
C GLU A 195 -24.99 -7.27 10.02
N THR A 196 -25.17 -7.37 8.71
CA THR A 196 -25.91 -6.37 7.92
C THR A 196 -26.75 -7.04 6.84
N GLN A 197 -27.81 -6.37 6.42
CA GLN A 197 -28.46 -6.67 5.16
C GLN A 197 -27.69 -5.95 4.06
N CYS A 198 -27.19 -6.70 3.08
CA CYS A 198 -26.71 -6.11 1.84
C CYS A 198 -27.95 -5.67 1.06
N PRO A 199 -28.04 -4.41 0.59
CA PRO A 199 -29.13 -4.03 -0.29
C PRO A 199 -29.01 -4.89 -1.55
N VAL A 200 -29.88 -5.90 -1.69
CA VAL A 200 -30.07 -6.59 -2.96
C VAL A 200 -30.68 -5.55 -3.89
N PHE A 201 -29.84 -4.89 -4.69
CA PHE A 201 -30.32 -4.18 -5.86
C PHE A 201 -30.93 -5.25 -6.76
N LYS A 202 -32.25 -5.45 -6.66
CA LYS A 202 -33.02 -6.08 -7.71
C LYS A 202 -32.94 -5.13 -8.90
N LEU A 203 -31.89 -5.26 -9.70
CA LEU A 203 -31.92 -4.71 -11.04
C LEU A 203 -33.19 -5.28 -11.69
N PRO A 204 -34.06 -4.43 -12.27
CA PRO A 204 -35.16 -4.92 -13.09
C PRO A 204 -34.60 -5.96 -14.08
N LYS A 205 -35.31 -7.08 -14.29
CA LYS A 205 -34.83 -8.17 -15.17
C LYS A 205 -34.29 -7.67 -16.51
N TRP A 206 -34.88 -6.60 -17.06
CA TRP A 206 -34.43 -5.96 -18.29
C TRP A 206 -33.04 -5.32 -18.21
N GLN A 207 -32.64 -4.75 -17.07
CA GLN A 207 -31.28 -4.18 -16.87
C GLN A 207 -30.22 -5.27 -16.71
N VAL A 208 -30.55 -6.39 -16.06
CA VAL A 208 -29.64 -7.55 -15.95
C VAL A 208 -29.36 -8.12 -17.34
N LEU A 209 -30.40 -8.29 -18.15
CA LEU A 209 -30.29 -8.74 -19.55
C LEU A 209 -29.48 -7.75 -20.41
N LEU A 210 -29.62 -6.45 -20.18
CA LEU A 210 -28.86 -5.43 -20.89
C LEU A 210 -27.36 -5.45 -20.52
N TYR A 211 -27.05 -5.63 -19.24
CA TYR A 211 -25.66 -5.74 -18.76
C TYR A 211 -24.99 -7.02 -19.26
N ASP A 212 -25.69 -8.16 -19.25
CA ASP A 212 -25.18 -9.42 -19.80
C ASP A 212 -25.01 -9.34 -21.34
N ALA A 213 -25.93 -8.68 -22.04
CA ALA A 213 -25.81 -8.45 -23.48
C ALA A 213 -24.63 -7.54 -23.82
N LEU A 214 -24.42 -6.45 -23.06
CA LEU A 214 -23.29 -5.53 -23.24
C LEU A 214 -21.95 -6.17 -22.87
N ALA A 215 -21.90 -6.96 -21.80
CA ALA A 215 -20.70 -7.70 -21.41
C ALA A 215 -20.32 -8.76 -22.46
N ARG A 216 -21.30 -9.47 -23.02
CA ARG A 216 -21.07 -10.41 -24.14
C ARG A 216 -20.64 -9.70 -25.42
N HIS A 217 -21.17 -8.51 -25.70
CA HIS A 217 -20.77 -7.73 -26.87
C HIS A 217 -19.34 -7.20 -26.76
N LEU A 218 -18.90 -6.78 -25.56
CA LEU A 218 -17.54 -6.29 -25.30
C LEU A 218 -16.47 -7.40 -25.29
N ILE A 219 -16.86 -8.66 -25.05
CA ILE A 219 -15.96 -9.83 -25.11
C ILE A 219 -15.82 -10.37 -26.55
N LEU A 220 -16.75 -10.04 -27.45
CA LEU A 220 -16.84 -10.60 -28.80
C LEU A 220 -16.58 -9.57 -29.92
N GLN A 221 -16.11 -8.36 -29.61
CA GLN A 221 -15.55 -7.50 -30.64
C GLN A 221 -14.05 -7.78 -30.79
N PRO A 222 -13.58 -8.12 -32.01
CA PRO A 222 -12.17 -8.43 -32.28
C PRO A 222 -11.25 -7.20 -32.10
#